data_AF-A0AAX1NDA7-F1
#
_entry.id   AF-A0AAX1NDA7-F1
#
_cell.length_a   1.000
_cell.length_b   1.000
_cell.length_c   1.000
_cell.angle_alpha   90.00
_cell.angle_beta   90.00
_cell.angle_gamma   90.00
#
_symmetry.space_group_name_H-M   'P 1'
#
loop_
_entity.id
_entity.type
_entity.pdbx_description
1 polymer ?
#
loop_
_entity_poly.entity_id
_entity_poly.type
_entity_poly.pdbx_seq_one_letter_code
_entity_poly.pdbx_strand_id
1 'polypeptide(L)'
;MTFFILLLIAFISIFSLPVILVQLQAKRLNAKITISEAFKLRASKSASEKLFKGLAIVQENNFNISLSDLETLHLAGGNPEKVMTALLKYRDIKSLSFQKLSALELAGLDYEASIEDSLKDKTLRIESLKIGQFVINYEAVFSNRIGLGLEENQNENLESKIIDRLTNFLMNWEGEDKLKMQHYILTNVLNVEYWDRILV
;
A
#
# COMPACT_ATOMS: atom_id res chain seq x y z
N MET A 1 23.94 -38.27 -41.03
CA MET A 1 22.74 -38.44 -40.17
C MET A 1 23.11 -38.41 -38.69
N THR A 2 24.02 -39.28 -38.24
CA THR A 2 24.52 -39.34 -36.84
C THR A 2 25.06 -38.01 -36.31
N PHE A 3 25.85 -37.28 -37.10
CA PHE A 3 26.35 -35.94 -36.72
C PHE A 3 25.23 -34.93 -36.45
N PHE A 4 24.19 -34.91 -37.27
CA PHE A 4 23.05 -33.99 -37.13
C PHE A 4 22.22 -34.31 -35.89
N ILE A 5 22.03 -35.60 -35.60
CA ILE A 5 21.35 -36.07 -34.38
C ILE A 5 22.15 -35.65 -33.14
N LEU A 6 23.48 -35.80 -33.17
CA LEU A 6 24.35 -35.44 -32.06
C LEU A 6 24.33 -33.92 -31.79
N LEU A 7 24.31 -33.12 -32.86
CA LEU A 7 24.19 -31.66 -32.80
C LEU A 7 22.82 -31.22 -32.23
N LEU A 8 21.75 -31.89 -32.63
CA LEU A 8 20.40 -31.64 -32.10
C LEU A 8 20.32 -31.96 -30.59
N ILE A 9 20.88 -33.08 -30.16
CA ILE A 9 20.92 -33.47 -28.74
C ILE A 9 21.74 -32.45 -27.93
N ALA A 10 22.90 -32.05 -28.43
CA ALA A 10 23.73 -31.03 -27.80
C ALA A 10 22.97 -29.70 -27.65
N PHE A 11 22.26 -29.28 -28.70
CA PHE A 11 21.44 -28.07 -28.69
C PHE A 11 20.34 -28.16 -27.62
N ILE A 12 19.54 -29.22 -27.61
CA ILE A 12 18.46 -29.42 -26.62
C ILE A 12 19.03 -29.42 -25.20
N SER A 13 20.17 -30.08 -24.97
CA SER A 13 20.81 -30.13 -23.65
C SER A 13 21.23 -28.74 -23.16
N ILE A 14 21.82 -27.92 -24.02
CA ILE A 14 22.23 -26.55 -23.69
C ILE A 14 21.04 -25.66 -23.30
N PHE A 15 19.89 -25.81 -23.96
CA PHE A 15 18.70 -25.00 -23.66
C PHE A 15 17.88 -25.52 -22.48
N SER A 16 17.81 -26.84 -22.29
CA SER A 16 16.99 -27.45 -21.22
C SER A 16 17.64 -27.38 -19.84
N LEU A 17 18.96 -27.57 -19.74
CA LEU A 17 19.66 -27.58 -18.46
C LEU A 17 19.46 -26.30 -17.64
N PRO A 18 19.62 -25.07 -18.21
CA PRO A 18 19.40 -23.84 -17.45
C PRO A 18 17.96 -23.69 -16.94
N VAL A 19 16.97 -24.13 -17.71
CA VAL A 19 15.54 -24.06 -17.33
C VAL A 19 15.27 -24.99 -16.14
N ILE A 20 15.80 -26.21 -16.18
CA ILE A 20 15.68 -27.17 -15.09
C ILE A 20 16.34 -26.64 -13.81
N LEU A 21 17.50 -25.99 -13.93
CA LEU A 21 18.17 -25.37 -12.78
C LEU A 21 17.32 -24.29 -12.11
N VAL A 22 16.60 -23.47 -12.88
CA VAL A 22 15.68 -22.46 -12.34
C VAL A 22 14.50 -23.13 -11.61
N GLN A 23 13.93 -24.20 -12.17
CA GLN A 23 12.87 -24.96 -11.48
C GLN A 23 13.35 -25.60 -10.18
N LEU A 24 14.57 -26.12 -10.16
CA LEU A 24 15.16 -26.68 -8.95
C LEU A 24 15.40 -25.60 -7.88
N GLN A 25 15.83 -24.40 -8.27
CA GLN A 25 15.97 -23.27 -7.35
C GLN A 25 14.62 -22.86 -6.75
N ALA A 26 13.59 -22.69 -7.58
CA ALA A 26 12.25 -22.38 -7.11
C ALA A 26 11.72 -23.46 -6.16
N LYS A 27 11.87 -24.74 -6.52
CA LYS A 27 11.42 -25.88 -5.72
C LYS A 27 12.12 -25.96 -4.35
N ARG A 28 13.41 -25.61 -4.27
CA ARG A 28 14.15 -25.56 -3.00
C ARG A 28 13.59 -24.50 -2.05
N LEU A 29 12.97 -23.46 -2.59
CA LEU A 29 12.37 -22.35 -1.86
C LEU A 29 10.85 -22.51 -1.71
N ASN A 30 10.32 -23.73 -1.92
CA ASN A 30 8.88 -24.05 -1.91
C ASN A 30 8.02 -23.30 -2.94
N ALA A 31 8.65 -22.64 -3.92
CA ALA A 31 7.97 -21.96 -5.00
C ALA A 31 7.75 -22.93 -6.17
N LYS A 32 6.48 -23.14 -6.56
CA LYS A 32 6.12 -23.99 -7.69
C LYS A 32 6.01 -23.13 -8.95
N ILE A 33 6.81 -23.44 -9.97
CA ILE A 33 6.76 -22.79 -11.28
C ILE A 33 6.64 -23.81 -12.40
N THR A 34 5.93 -23.43 -13.44
CA THR A 34 5.82 -24.20 -14.69
C THR A 34 7.12 -24.09 -15.50
N ILE A 35 7.27 -24.99 -16.49
CA ILE A 35 8.43 -25.00 -17.39
C ILE A 35 8.47 -23.72 -18.23
N SER A 36 7.29 -23.24 -18.67
CA SER A 36 7.16 -22.00 -19.47
C SER A 36 7.56 -20.77 -18.65
N GLU A 37 7.16 -20.70 -17.38
CA GLU A 37 7.60 -19.64 -16.46
C GLU A 37 9.11 -19.69 -16.21
N ALA A 38 9.67 -20.87 -15.95
CA ALA A 38 11.11 -21.03 -15.77
C ALA A 38 11.90 -20.58 -17.01
N PHE A 39 11.39 -20.87 -18.21
CA PHE A 39 11.98 -20.38 -19.45
C PHE A 39 11.92 -18.84 -19.55
N LYS A 40 10.78 -18.23 -19.22
CA LYS A 40 10.63 -16.76 -19.20
C LYS A 40 11.60 -16.09 -18.22
N LEU A 41 11.63 -16.55 -16.97
CA LEU A 41 12.51 -16.04 -15.92
C LEU A 41 14.00 -16.19 -16.31
N ARG A 42 14.33 -17.27 -17.02
CA ARG A 42 15.69 -17.47 -17.54
C ARG A 42 16.02 -16.48 -18.65
N ALA A 43 15.09 -16.24 -19.58
CA ALA A 43 15.27 -15.32 -20.69
C ALA A 43 15.39 -13.85 -20.22
N SER A 44 14.56 -13.43 -19.26
CA SER A 44 14.60 -12.09 -18.66
C SER A 44 15.73 -11.91 -17.64
N LYS A 45 16.39 -13.01 -17.22
CA LYS A 45 17.41 -13.03 -16.15
C LYS A 45 16.87 -12.47 -14.81
N SER A 46 15.58 -12.63 -14.55
CA SER A 46 14.90 -12.16 -13.34
C SER A 46 14.82 -13.22 -12.23
N ALA A 47 15.22 -14.46 -12.52
CA ALA A 47 15.24 -15.54 -11.53
C ALA A 47 16.14 -15.17 -10.34
N SER A 48 15.53 -14.97 -9.17
CA SER A 48 16.23 -14.62 -7.94
C SER A 48 15.61 -15.30 -6.72
N GLU A 49 16.40 -15.47 -5.67
CA GLU A 49 15.93 -16.06 -4.41
C GLU A 49 14.78 -15.25 -3.80
N LYS A 50 14.89 -13.92 -3.81
CA LYS A 50 13.87 -12.99 -3.31
C LYS A 50 12.55 -13.13 -4.07
N LEU A 51 12.61 -13.29 -5.39
CA LEU A 51 11.42 -13.52 -6.22
C LEU A 51 10.73 -14.83 -5.83
N PHE A 52 11.48 -15.91 -5.70
CA PHE A 52 10.92 -17.22 -5.35
C PHE A 52 10.37 -17.27 -3.93
N LYS A 53 11.04 -16.64 -2.95
CA LYS A 53 10.48 -16.54 -1.59
C LYS A 53 9.18 -15.74 -1.56
N GLY A 54 9.11 -14.63 -2.29
CA GLY A 54 7.86 -13.89 -2.48
C GLY A 54 6.75 -14.77 -3.11
N LEU A 55 7.09 -15.55 -4.14
CA LEU A 55 6.15 -16.46 -4.79
C LEU A 55 5.68 -17.59 -3.85
N ALA A 56 6.56 -18.13 -3.01
CA ALA A 56 6.20 -19.13 -2.01
C ALA A 56 5.16 -18.58 -1.04
N ILE A 57 5.36 -17.35 -0.52
CA ILE A 57 4.38 -16.68 0.35
C ILE A 57 3.03 -16.51 -0.37
N VAL A 58 3.04 -16.12 -1.65
CA VAL A 58 1.82 -16.01 -2.48
C VAL A 58 1.08 -17.33 -2.55
N GLN A 59 1.79 -18.42 -2.89
CA GLN A 59 1.20 -19.74 -3.12
C GLN A 59 0.74 -20.41 -1.83
N GLU A 60 1.49 -20.26 -0.74
CA GLU A 60 1.15 -20.84 0.57
C GLU A 60 -0.07 -20.17 1.19
N ASN A 61 -0.25 -18.86 0.97
CA ASN A 61 -1.33 -18.07 1.57
C ASN A 61 -2.50 -17.79 0.60
N ASN A 62 -2.46 -18.35 -0.61
CA ASN A 62 -3.47 -18.17 -1.66
C ASN A 62 -3.73 -16.70 -2.02
N PHE A 63 -2.68 -15.88 -2.09
CA PHE A 63 -2.81 -14.51 -2.60
C PHE A 63 -3.11 -14.54 -4.10
N ASN A 64 -4.04 -13.67 -4.55
CA ASN A 64 -4.35 -13.50 -5.97
C ASN A 64 -3.35 -12.54 -6.65
N ILE A 65 -2.07 -12.92 -6.63
CA ILE A 65 -0.95 -12.15 -7.21
C ILE A 65 -0.22 -13.08 -8.16
N SER A 66 0.05 -12.63 -9.37
CA SER A 66 0.72 -13.47 -10.37
C SER A 66 2.24 -13.44 -10.19
N LEU A 67 2.93 -14.46 -10.70
CA LEU A 67 4.39 -14.45 -10.80
C LEU A 67 4.88 -13.23 -11.62
N SER A 68 4.12 -12.82 -12.64
CA SER A 68 4.46 -11.66 -13.48
C SER A 68 4.45 -10.35 -12.69
N ASP A 69 3.55 -10.20 -11.72
CA ASP A 69 3.48 -9.00 -10.86
C ASP A 69 4.71 -8.91 -9.94
N LEU A 70 5.08 -10.04 -9.34
CA LEU A 70 6.28 -10.15 -8.50
C LEU A 70 7.56 -9.92 -9.33
N GLU A 71 7.61 -10.48 -10.55
CA GLU A 71 8.74 -10.29 -11.47
C GLU A 71 8.87 -8.81 -11.87
N THR A 72 7.74 -8.16 -12.18
CA THR A 72 7.72 -6.72 -12.53
C THR A 72 8.26 -5.87 -11.39
N LEU A 73 7.82 -6.13 -10.15
CA LEU A 73 8.35 -5.46 -8.96
C LEU A 73 9.86 -5.71 -8.81
N HIS A 74 10.31 -6.94 -9.00
CA HIS A 74 11.72 -7.29 -8.90
C HIS A 74 12.58 -6.56 -9.93
N LEU A 75 12.13 -6.54 -11.19
CA LEU A 75 12.81 -5.86 -12.28
C LEU A 75 12.83 -4.33 -12.12
N ALA A 76 11.81 -3.77 -11.47
CA ALA A 76 11.78 -2.37 -11.07
C ALA A 76 12.75 -2.03 -9.91
N GLY A 77 13.45 -3.03 -9.36
CA GLY A 77 14.41 -2.87 -8.26
C GLY A 77 13.84 -3.09 -6.87
N GLY A 78 12.55 -3.44 -6.76
CA GLY A 78 11.90 -3.76 -5.49
C GLY A 78 12.22 -5.16 -4.97
N ASN A 79 11.83 -5.43 -3.72
CA ASN A 79 12.01 -6.74 -3.08
C ASN A 79 10.65 -7.47 -2.89
N PRO A 80 10.33 -8.48 -3.72
CA PRO A 80 9.06 -9.22 -3.65
C PRO A 80 8.85 -9.96 -2.32
N GLU A 81 9.89 -10.58 -1.77
CA GLU A 81 9.83 -11.28 -0.47
C GLU A 81 9.40 -10.33 0.65
N LYS A 82 10.01 -9.14 0.66
CA LYS A 82 9.78 -8.11 1.66
C LYS A 82 8.35 -7.56 1.59
N VAL A 83 7.88 -7.22 0.39
CA VAL A 83 6.50 -6.76 0.14
C VAL A 83 5.47 -7.83 0.51
N MET A 84 5.70 -9.08 0.13
CA MET A 84 4.75 -10.17 0.43
C MET A 84 4.71 -10.52 1.91
N THR A 85 5.84 -10.42 2.61
CA THR A 85 5.90 -10.61 4.06
C THR A 85 5.09 -9.52 4.77
N ALA A 86 5.22 -8.26 4.34
CA ALA A 86 4.42 -7.15 4.87
C ALA A 86 2.92 -7.35 4.58
N LEU A 87 2.57 -7.74 3.36
CA LEU A 87 1.17 -8.00 2.99
C LEU A 87 0.56 -9.13 3.82
N LEU A 88 1.34 -10.16 4.15
CA LEU A 88 0.92 -11.24 5.03
C LEU A 88 0.73 -10.77 6.48
N LYS A 89 1.69 -10.00 7.02
CA LYS A 89 1.64 -9.46 8.39
C LYS A 89 0.44 -8.54 8.60
N TYR A 90 0.11 -7.71 7.62
CA TYR A 90 -0.92 -6.68 7.70
C TYR A 90 -2.19 -7.03 6.91
N ARG A 91 -2.47 -8.33 6.71
CA ARG A 91 -3.55 -8.84 5.85
C ARG A 91 -4.95 -8.35 6.26
N ASP A 92 -5.18 -8.09 7.55
CA ASP A 92 -6.48 -7.67 8.07
C ASP A 92 -6.82 -6.21 7.75
N ILE A 93 -5.84 -5.45 7.27
CA ILE A 93 -6.00 -4.05 6.89
C ILE A 93 -6.54 -3.97 5.46
N LYS A 94 -7.86 -3.80 5.34
CA LYS A 94 -8.55 -3.73 4.03
C LYS A 94 -7.99 -2.68 3.07
N SER A 95 -7.39 -1.61 3.58
CA SER A 95 -6.81 -0.53 2.76
C SER A 95 -5.45 -0.86 2.17
N LEU A 96 -4.79 -1.95 2.61
CA LEU A 96 -3.46 -2.34 2.19
C LEU A 96 -3.52 -3.34 1.04
N SER A 97 -3.00 -2.94 -0.11
CA SER A 97 -2.91 -3.79 -1.30
C SER A 97 -1.46 -4.02 -1.70
N PHE A 98 -1.22 -5.07 -2.49
CA PHE A 98 0.07 -5.35 -3.09
C PHE A 98 0.63 -4.14 -3.84
N GLN A 99 -0.23 -3.42 -4.59
CA GLN A 99 0.17 -2.24 -5.37
C GLN A 99 0.68 -1.11 -4.47
N LYS A 100 0.01 -0.85 -3.34
CA LYS A 100 0.43 0.19 -2.39
C LYS A 100 1.76 -0.15 -1.72
N LEU A 101 1.91 -1.40 -1.25
CA LEU A 101 3.17 -1.84 -0.65
C LEU A 101 4.33 -1.83 -1.66
N SER A 102 4.05 -2.23 -2.90
CA SER A 102 5.03 -2.17 -3.99
C SER A 102 5.46 -0.74 -4.27
N ALA A 103 4.52 0.21 -4.31
CA ALA A 103 4.84 1.63 -4.49
C ALA A 103 5.70 2.18 -3.34
N LEU A 104 5.39 1.83 -2.09
CA LEU A 104 6.19 2.21 -0.93
C LEU A 104 7.62 1.63 -0.98
N GLU A 105 7.74 0.35 -1.33
CA GLU A 105 9.05 -0.31 -1.47
C GLU A 105 9.88 0.34 -2.57
N LEU A 106 9.27 0.67 -3.72
CA LEU A 106 9.96 1.36 -4.82
C LEU A 106 10.32 2.82 -4.47
N ALA A 107 9.55 3.47 -3.60
CA ALA A 107 9.87 4.79 -3.06
C ALA A 107 11.03 4.75 -2.03
N GLY A 108 11.47 3.56 -1.60
CA GLY A 108 12.54 3.40 -0.62
C GLY A 108 12.14 3.79 0.81
N LEU A 109 10.84 3.88 1.09
CA LEU A 109 10.31 4.21 2.41
C LEU A 109 10.34 2.98 3.33
N ASP A 110 10.49 3.22 4.64
CA ASP A 110 10.24 2.18 5.63
C ASP A 110 8.73 1.93 5.72
N TYR A 111 8.25 0.91 4.99
CA TYR A 111 6.83 0.63 4.95
C TYR A 111 6.29 0.14 6.30
N GLU A 112 7.08 -0.48 7.19
CA GLU A 112 6.55 -0.91 8.50
C GLU A 112 6.22 0.31 9.35
N ALA A 113 7.17 1.25 9.44
CA ALA A 113 6.94 2.53 10.11
C ALA A 113 5.80 3.33 9.45
N SER A 114 5.73 3.33 8.11
CA SER A 114 4.68 4.04 7.38
C SER A 114 3.29 3.43 7.59
N ILE A 115 3.20 2.09 7.68
CA ILE A 115 1.94 1.38 7.94
C ILE A 115 1.51 1.62 9.38
N GLU A 116 2.41 1.51 10.34
CA GLU A 116 2.11 1.72 11.76
C GLU A 116 1.70 3.17 12.06
N ASP A 117 2.37 4.15 11.46
CA ASP A 117 1.96 5.56 11.55
C ASP A 117 0.59 5.79 10.88
N SER A 118 0.33 5.10 9.77
CA SER A 118 -0.98 5.20 9.09
C SER A 118 -2.12 4.62 9.93
N LEU A 119 -1.86 3.56 10.69
CA LEU A 119 -2.83 2.91 11.57
C LEU A 119 -3.10 3.70 12.84
N LYS A 120 -2.20 4.63 13.19
CA LYS A 120 -2.37 5.46 14.37
C LYS A 120 -3.42 6.53 14.08
N ASP A 121 -4.60 6.37 14.67
CA ASP A 121 -5.61 7.41 14.66
C ASP A 121 -5.04 8.69 15.27
N LYS A 122 -5.10 9.79 14.51
CA LYS A 122 -4.75 11.12 15.00
C LYS A 122 -6.03 11.78 15.53
N THR A 123 -6.11 11.93 16.85
CA THR A 123 -7.18 12.67 17.50
C THR A 123 -6.81 14.15 17.58
N LEU A 124 -7.60 15.00 16.93
CA LEU A 124 -7.58 16.44 17.10
C LEU A 124 -8.72 16.82 18.05
N ARG A 125 -8.36 17.41 19.20
CA ARG A 125 -9.31 17.84 20.22
C ARG A 125 -9.19 19.35 20.40
N ILE A 126 -10.24 20.07 20.01
CA ILE A 126 -10.33 21.51 20.28
C ILE A 126 -11.20 21.67 21.53
N GLU A 127 -10.55 22.02 22.64
CA GLU A 127 -11.23 22.32 23.88
C GLU A 127 -11.71 23.76 23.88
N SER A 128 -13.04 23.94 23.88
CA SER A 128 -13.72 25.21 24.08
C SER A 128 -13.36 26.33 23.10
N LEU A 129 -13.82 26.20 21.85
CA LEU A 129 -13.90 27.37 20.97
C LEU A 129 -15.05 28.26 21.44
N LYS A 130 -14.73 29.33 22.18
CA LYS A 130 -15.70 30.36 22.62
C LYS A 130 -15.85 31.42 21.54
N ILE A 131 -17.03 31.46 20.91
CA ILE A 131 -17.37 32.50 19.93
C ILE A 131 -18.77 33.04 20.27
N GLY A 132 -18.81 34.29 20.75
CA GLY A 132 -20.05 34.89 21.27
C GLY A 132 -20.56 34.17 22.53
N GLN A 133 -21.80 33.68 22.49
CA GLN A 133 -22.44 32.95 23.60
C GLN A 133 -22.27 31.42 23.49
N PHE A 134 -21.70 30.93 22.39
CA PHE A 134 -21.58 29.50 22.13
C PHE A 134 -20.22 28.96 22.54
N VAL A 135 -20.24 27.77 23.13
CA VAL A 135 -19.04 26.96 23.41
C VAL A 135 -19.16 25.70 22.57
N ILE A 136 -18.25 25.53 21.63
CA ILE A 136 -18.16 24.32 20.82
C ILE A 136 -17.01 23.47 21.36
N ASN A 137 -17.35 22.26 21.78
CA ASN A 137 -16.39 21.20 22.05
C ASN A 137 -16.50 20.20 20.90
N TYR A 138 -15.38 19.95 20.24
CA TYR A 138 -15.34 19.07 19.08
C TYR A 138 -14.08 18.21 19.14
N GLU A 139 -14.27 16.94 18.79
CA GLU A 139 -13.22 15.94 18.64
C GLU A 139 -13.35 15.37 17.23
N ALA A 140 -12.28 15.47 16.43
CA ALA A 140 -12.16 14.73 15.19
C ALA A 140 -11.10 13.65 15.34
N VAL A 141 -11.43 12.47 14.82
CA VAL A 141 -10.51 11.38 14.65
C VAL A 141 -10.20 11.29 13.15
N PHE A 142 -8.93 11.45 12.80
CA PHE A 142 -8.45 11.28 11.43
C PHE A 142 -7.67 9.97 11.34
N SER A 143 -8.03 9.13 10.38
CA SER A 143 -7.26 7.93 10.03
C SER A 143 -6.36 8.26 8.85
N ASN A 144 -5.06 8.04 9.01
CA ASN A 144 -4.09 8.31 7.95
C ASN A 144 -4.13 7.16 6.93
N ARG A 145 -4.12 7.47 5.62
CA ARG A 145 -4.20 6.45 4.57
C ARG A 145 -2.78 6.09 4.12
N ILE A 146 -2.44 4.81 4.24
CA ILE A 146 -1.13 4.24 3.83
C ILE A 146 -0.74 4.73 2.44
N GLY A 147 0.42 5.42 2.36
CA GLY A 147 0.97 5.99 1.12
C GLY A 147 0.89 7.52 1.02
N LEU A 148 0.19 8.17 1.94
CA LEU A 148 0.16 9.63 2.08
C LEU A 148 0.85 9.96 3.41
N GLY A 149 2.12 10.37 3.34
CA GLY A 149 2.79 10.92 4.51
C GLY A 149 2.10 12.21 4.89
N LEU A 150 1.21 12.18 5.88
CA LEU A 150 0.77 13.40 6.56
C LEU A 150 1.93 13.87 7.43
N GLU A 151 2.84 14.64 6.81
CA GLU A 151 3.89 15.36 7.53
C GLU A 151 3.27 16.12 8.71
N GLU A 152 3.99 16.15 9.84
CA GLU A 152 3.56 16.79 11.09
C GLU A 152 3.14 18.26 10.88
N ASN A 153 3.75 18.93 9.89
CA ASN A 153 3.47 20.31 9.48
C ASN A 153 2.08 20.51 8.84
N GLN A 154 1.46 19.45 8.30
CA GLN A 154 0.10 19.53 7.76
C GLN A 154 -0.98 19.51 8.85
N ASN A 155 -0.69 18.98 10.04
CA ASN A 155 -1.64 18.95 11.16
C ASN A 155 -1.94 20.36 11.68
N GLU A 156 -0.91 21.20 11.88
CA GLU A 156 -1.10 22.59 12.31
C GLU A 156 -1.91 23.40 11.28
N ASN A 157 -1.67 23.13 9.99
CA ASN A 157 -2.43 23.74 8.89
C ASN A 157 -3.89 23.24 8.85
N LEU A 158 -4.13 21.96 9.18
CA LEU A 158 -5.46 21.38 9.21
C LEU A 158 -6.31 21.96 10.35
N GLU A 159 -5.73 22.05 11.55
CA GLU A 159 -6.39 22.65 12.71
C GLU A 159 -6.77 24.11 12.42
N SER A 160 -5.83 24.90 11.88
CA SER A 160 -6.11 26.28 11.47
C SER A 160 -7.24 26.37 10.44
N LYS A 161 -7.24 25.51 9.40
CA LYS A 161 -8.30 25.49 8.38
C LYS A 161 -9.67 25.13 8.96
N ILE A 162 -9.72 24.20 9.91
CA ILE A 162 -10.96 23.80 10.58
C ILE A 162 -11.47 24.95 11.44
N ILE A 163 -10.59 25.59 12.21
CA ILE A 163 -10.92 26.77 13.03
C ILE A 163 -11.42 27.91 12.15
N ASP A 164 -10.75 28.22 11.04
CA ASP A 164 -11.16 29.27 10.12
C ASP A 164 -12.54 29.00 9.52
N ARG A 165 -12.81 27.75 9.15
CA ARG A 165 -14.10 27.36 8.56
C ARG A 165 -15.23 27.37 9.59
N LEU A 166 -14.96 26.92 10.81
CA LEU A 166 -15.89 27.05 11.95
C LEU A 166 -16.16 28.51 12.28
N THR A 167 -15.12 29.35 12.29
CA THR A 167 -15.23 30.79 12.56
C THR A 167 -16.06 31.49 11.49
N ASN A 168 -15.77 31.24 10.21
CA ASN A 168 -16.56 31.76 9.08
C ASN A 168 -18.02 31.30 9.12
N PHE A 169 -18.28 30.05 9.49
CA PHE A 169 -19.65 29.56 9.68
C PHE A 169 -20.36 30.33 10.79
N LEU A 170 -19.74 30.44 11.97
CA LEU A 170 -20.36 31.07 13.14
C LEU A 170 -20.59 32.57 12.95
N MET A 171 -19.74 33.27 12.19
CA MET A 171 -19.96 34.67 11.83
C MET A 171 -21.20 34.88 10.95
N ASN A 172 -21.59 33.87 10.18
CA ASN A 172 -22.70 33.94 9.22
C ASN A 172 -23.95 33.16 9.67
N TRP A 173 -23.93 32.57 10.88
CA TRP A 173 -25.03 31.76 11.38
C TRP A 173 -26.05 32.61 12.14
N GLU A 174 -27.27 32.68 11.61
CA GLU A 174 -28.39 33.45 12.19
C GLU A 174 -29.39 32.57 12.95
N GLY A 175 -29.15 31.26 13.08
CA GLY A 175 -30.11 30.32 13.67
C GLY A 175 -30.04 30.24 15.21
N GLU A 176 -31.19 30.11 15.87
CA GLU A 176 -31.25 29.98 17.34
C GLU A 176 -31.23 28.51 17.83
N ASP A 177 -31.38 27.54 16.92
CA ASP A 177 -31.55 26.12 17.26
C ASP A 177 -30.22 25.35 17.30
N LYS A 178 -29.89 24.83 18.49
CA LYS A 178 -28.67 24.05 18.76
C LYS A 178 -28.59 22.74 17.98
N LEU A 179 -29.71 22.03 17.77
CA LEU A 179 -29.72 20.76 17.03
C LEU A 179 -29.48 20.99 15.54
N LYS A 180 -30.09 22.05 14.98
CA LYS A 180 -29.86 22.45 13.59
C LYS A 180 -28.42 22.90 13.37
N MET A 181 -27.85 23.66 14.31
CA MET A 181 -26.46 24.06 14.27
C MET A 181 -25.52 22.85 14.27
N GLN A 182 -25.72 21.89 15.17
CA GLN A 182 -24.89 20.69 15.23
C GLN A 182 -24.98 19.86 13.93
N HIS A 183 -26.20 19.63 13.44
CA HIS A 183 -26.39 18.89 12.19
C HIS A 183 -25.72 19.60 11.00
N TYR A 184 -25.84 20.93 10.94
CA TYR A 184 -25.23 21.73 9.87
C TYR A 184 -23.71 21.72 9.92
N ILE A 185 -23.11 21.85 11.11
CA ILE A 185 -21.65 21.76 11.30
C ILE A 185 -21.15 20.41 10.80
N LEU A 186 -21.82 19.31 11.15
CA LEU A 186 -21.42 17.96 10.72
C LEU A 186 -21.54 17.78 9.20
N THR A 187 -22.58 18.33 8.57
CA THR A 187 -22.82 18.16 7.12
C THR A 187 -22.05 19.12 6.23
N ASN A 188 -21.65 20.30 6.72
CA ASN A 188 -21.06 21.36 5.88
C ASN A 188 -19.64 21.73 6.29
N VAL A 189 -19.34 21.80 7.59
CA VAL A 189 -18.03 22.24 8.09
C VAL A 189 -17.10 21.05 8.30
N LEU A 190 -17.60 20.00 8.97
CA LEU A 190 -16.90 18.74 9.26
C LEU A 190 -17.28 17.63 8.27
N ASN A 191 -17.74 18.01 7.08
CA ASN A 191 -18.13 17.09 6.04
C ASN A 191 -16.96 16.16 5.67
N VAL A 192 -17.14 14.84 5.88
CA VAL A 192 -16.09 13.84 5.65
C VAL A 192 -15.62 13.83 4.20
N GLU A 193 -16.53 13.90 3.22
CA GLU A 193 -16.18 13.89 1.78
C GLU A 193 -15.38 15.14 1.34
N TYR A 194 -15.55 16.27 2.02
CA TYR A 194 -14.76 17.46 1.78
C TYR A 194 -13.33 17.28 2.29
N TRP A 195 -13.17 16.83 3.53
CA TRP A 195 -11.85 16.65 4.13
C TRP A 195 -11.07 15.50 3.48
N ASP A 196 -11.76 14.44 3.06
CA ASP A 196 -11.17 13.35 2.26
C ASP A 196 -10.59 13.86 0.93
N ARG A 197 -11.10 14.95 0.35
CA ARG A 197 -10.56 15.54 -0.89
C ARG A 197 -9.41 16.52 -0.68
N ILE A 198 -9.28 17.09 0.52
CA ILE A 198 -8.22 18.06 0.84
C ILE A 198 -6.99 17.36 1.42
N LEU A 199 -7.19 16.22 2.06
CA LEU A 199 -6.15 15.43 2.73
C LEU A 199 -5.56 14.32 1.83
N VAL A 200 -6.11 14.10 0.63
CA VAL A 200 -5.62 13.15 -0.39
C VAL A 200 -4.96 13.93 -1.53
#